data_AF-A0A917ICQ9-F1
#
_entry.id   AF-A0A917ICQ9-F1
#
_cell.length_a   1.000
_cell.length_b   1.000
_cell.length_c   1.000
_cell.angle_alpha   90.00
_cell.angle_beta   90.00
_cell.angle_gamma   90.00
#
_symmetry.space_group_name_H-M   'P 1'
#
loop_
_entity.id
_entity.type
_entity.pdbx_description
1 polymer ?
#
loop_
_entity_poly.entity_id
_entity_poly.type
_entity_poly.pdbx_seq_one_letter_code
_entity_poly.pdbx_strand_id
1 'polypeptide(L)'
;MVGGVLFAFSAFVMDALGRLPPDRAVEAMRSINDRAPTPSFMLAMFGTAVTACLVAAGGLSRLEESSGQLAVAGAIAYLASLAITMVFHVPANDRLARTPVGDDHVEAWARYARPWTLGNHVRAGLAIAAAALFVAALVA
;
A
#
# COMPACT_ATOMS: atom_id res chain seq x y z
N MET A 1 -1.01 -5.57 -10.04
CA MET A 1 -1.19 -4.10 -10.13
C MET A 1 -0.83 -3.37 -8.83
N VAL A 2 -1.58 -3.57 -7.73
CA VAL A 2 -1.39 -2.83 -6.46
C VAL A 2 0.04 -2.89 -5.93
N GLY A 3 0.63 -4.09 -5.83
CA GLY A 3 2.02 -4.25 -5.41
C GLY A 3 3.03 -3.47 -6.26
N GLY A 4 2.79 -3.33 -7.56
CA GLY A 4 3.65 -2.56 -8.47
C GLY A 4 3.57 -1.05 -8.24
N VAL A 5 2.36 -0.51 -8.01
CA VAL A 5 2.18 0.91 -7.66
C VAL A 5 2.88 1.22 -6.34
N LEU A 6 2.66 0.38 -5.33
CA LEU A 6 3.31 0.54 -4.03
C LEU A 6 4.84 0.42 -4.15
N PHE A 7 5.32 -0.55 -4.92
CA PHE A 7 6.75 -0.71 -5.18
C PHE A 7 7.35 0.54 -5.84
N ALA A 8 6.69 1.14 -6.83
CA ALA A 8 7.17 2.38 -7.46
C ALA A 8 7.39 3.51 -6.44
N PHE A 9 6.47 3.66 -5.48
CA PHE A 9 6.62 4.64 -4.40
C PHE A 9 7.87 4.42 -3.55
N SER A 10 8.13 3.16 -3.22
CA SER A 10 9.30 2.73 -2.47
C SER A 10 10.60 2.78 -3.27
N ALA A 11 10.55 2.51 -4.57
CA ALA A 11 11.74 2.35 -5.40
C ALA A 11 12.29 3.70 -5.89
N PHE A 12 11.43 4.65 -6.25
CA PHE A 12 11.89 5.89 -6.84
C PHE A 12 11.02 7.13 -6.58
N VAL A 13 9.71 7.03 -6.33
CA VAL A 13 8.89 8.25 -6.16
C VAL A 13 9.28 9.00 -4.89
N MET A 14 9.38 8.32 -3.74
CA MET A 14 9.73 8.99 -2.48
C MET A 14 11.17 9.53 -2.51
N ASP A 15 12.10 8.83 -3.17
CA ASP A 15 13.46 9.33 -3.39
C ASP A 15 13.47 10.59 -4.26
N ALA A 16 12.74 10.57 -5.38
CA ALA A 16 12.63 11.72 -6.27
C ALA A 16 12.01 12.95 -5.57
N LEU A 17 10.96 12.75 -4.77
CA LEU A 17 10.36 13.81 -3.96
C LEU A 17 11.34 14.33 -2.90
N GLY A 18 12.13 13.45 -2.28
CA GLY A 18 13.14 13.82 -1.28
C GLY A 18 14.29 14.69 -1.83
N ARG A 19 14.46 14.77 -3.15
CA ARG A 19 15.45 15.65 -3.81
C ARG A 19 14.93 17.07 -4.05
N LEU A 20 13.63 17.30 -3.89
CA LEU A 20 13.03 18.62 -4.04
C LEU A 20 13.22 19.44 -2.75
N PRO A 21 13.16 20.78 -2.81
CA PRO A 21 12.97 21.60 -1.62
C PRO A 21 11.73 21.11 -0.82
N PRO A 22 11.78 21.05 0.52
CA PRO A 22 10.72 20.45 1.33
C PRO A 22 9.31 21.00 1.04
N ASP A 23 9.18 22.30 0.79
CA ASP A 23 7.91 22.93 0.41
C ASP A 23 7.31 22.27 -0.83
N ARG A 24 8.13 22.08 -1.88
CA ARG A 24 7.72 21.45 -3.14
C ARG A 24 7.44 19.96 -2.98
N ALA A 25 8.20 19.26 -2.14
CA ALA A 25 7.98 17.85 -1.86
C ALA A 25 6.63 17.63 -1.16
N VAL A 26 6.31 18.45 -0.16
CA VAL A 26 5.02 18.40 0.57
C VAL A 26 3.86 18.77 -0.35
N GLU A 27 3.96 19.85 -1.14
CA GLU A 27 2.93 20.24 -2.11
C GLU A 27 2.65 19.11 -3.12
N ALA A 28 3.70 18.53 -3.71
CA ALA A 28 3.57 17.44 -4.67
C ALA A 28 2.94 16.21 -4.02
N MET A 29 3.40 15.82 -2.84
CA MET A 29 2.87 14.64 -2.14
C MET A 29 1.41 14.84 -1.73
N ARG A 30 1.00 16.04 -1.32
CA ARG A 30 -0.41 16.36 -1.07
C ARG A 30 -1.26 16.21 -2.32
N SER A 31 -0.80 16.76 -3.45
CA SER A 31 -1.51 16.65 -4.72
C SER A 31 -1.69 15.18 -5.13
N ILE A 32 -0.64 14.37 -4.98
CA ILE A 32 -0.67 12.93 -5.22
C ILE A 32 -1.69 12.25 -4.29
N ASN A 33 -1.64 12.54 -2.98
CA ASN A 33 -2.53 11.92 -2.00
C ASN A 33 -4.01 12.27 -2.21
N ASP A 34 -4.32 13.51 -2.61
CA ASP A 34 -5.67 13.95 -2.97
C ASP A 34 -6.21 13.24 -4.22
N ARG A 35 -5.34 13.03 -5.22
CA ARG A 35 -5.73 12.39 -6.49
C ARG A 35 -5.69 10.87 -6.47
N ALA A 36 -4.92 10.25 -5.58
CA ALA A 36 -4.76 8.81 -5.51
C ALA A 36 -6.10 8.02 -5.38
N PRO A 37 -7.10 8.42 -4.57
CA PRO A 37 -8.35 7.67 -4.39
C PRO A 37 -9.33 7.83 -5.57
N THR A 38 -8.85 7.62 -6.79
CA THR A 38 -9.71 7.51 -7.97
C THR A 38 -10.60 6.26 -7.90
N PRO A 39 -11.79 6.27 -8.52
CA PRO A 39 -12.68 5.10 -8.53
C PRO A 39 -12.02 3.82 -9.06
N SER A 40 -11.20 3.93 -10.12
CA SER A 40 -10.50 2.78 -10.70
C SER A 40 -9.43 2.22 -9.76
N PHE A 41 -8.68 3.08 -9.06
CA PHE A 41 -7.69 2.64 -8.08
C PHE A 41 -8.35 2.03 -6.84
N MET A 42 -9.43 2.64 -6.35
CA MET A 42 -10.23 2.09 -5.25
C MET A 42 -10.83 0.73 -5.62
N LEU A 43 -11.37 0.58 -6.83
CA LEU A 43 -11.85 -0.71 -7.34
C LEU A 43 -10.73 -1.75 -7.39
N ALA A 44 -9.54 -1.38 -7.86
CA ALA A 44 -8.43 -2.33 -7.88
C ALA A 44 -7.97 -2.71 -6.46
N MET A 45 -7.93 -1.78 -5.50
CA MET A 45 -7.52 -2.07 -4.13
C MET A 45 -8.55 -2.93 -3.38
N PHE A 46 -9.80 -2.47 -3.35
CA PHE A 46 -10.87 -3.13 -2.59
C PHE A 46 -11.47 -4.32 -3.33
N GLY A 47 -11.56 -4.27 -4.66
CA GLY A 47 -11.95 -5.41 -5.47
C GLY A 47 -10.98 -6.58 -5.29
N THR A 48 -9.66 -6.32 -5.27
CA THR A 48 -8.68 -7.37 -4.95
C THR A 48 -8.85 -7.89 -3.53
N ALA A 49 -9.23 -7.05 -2.56
CA ALA A 49 -9.51 -7.51 -1.18
C ALA A 49 -10.71 -8.45 -1.14
N VAL A 50 -11.80 -8.10 -1.82
CA VAL A 50 -13.00 -8.94 -1.93
C VAL A 50 -12.65 -10.27 -2.61
N THR A 51 -11.94 -10.23 -3.74
CA THR A 51 -11.50 -11.45 -4.44
C THR A 51 -10.60 -12.31 -3.56
N ALA A 52 -9.66 -11.70 -2.82
CA ALA A 52 -8.80 -12.41 -1.88
C ALA A 52 -9.61 -13.13 -0.79
N CYS A 53 -10.62 -12.48 -0.21
CA CYS A 53 -11.51 -13.10 0.77
C CYS A 53 -12.31 -14.27 0.17
N LEU A 54 -12.81 -14.14 -1.06
CA LEU A 54 -13.55 -15.22 -1.74
C LEU A 54 -12.65 -16.42 -2.02
N VAL A 55 -11.42 -16.17 -2.50
CA VAL A 55 -10.42 -17.21 -2.74
C VAL A 55 -10.04 -17.91 -1.43
N ALA A 56 -9.82 -17.17 -0.35
CA ALA A 56 -9.56 -17.75 0.97
C ALA A 56 -10.73 -18.57 1.50
N ALA A 57 -11.98 -18.12 1.33
CA ALA A 57 -13.16 -18.88 1.74
C ALA A 57 -13.23 -20.26 1.05
N GLY A 58 -12.88 -20.32 -0.24
CA GLY A 58 -12.72 -21.59 -0.96
C GLY A 58 -11.51 -22.40 -0.49
N GLY A 59 -10.40 -21.74 -0.13
CA GLY A 59 -9.22 -22.40 0.41
C GLY A 59 -9.41 -23.00 1.81
N LEU A 60 -10.30 -22.43 2.62
CA LEU A 60 -10.61 -22.92 3.97
C LEU A 60 -11.20 -24.34 3.97
N SER A 61 -11.92 -24.73 2.92
CA SER A 61 -12.42 -26.11 2.79
C SER A 61 -11.36 -27.10 2.29
N ARG A 62 -10.18 -26.61 1.89
CA ARG A 62 -9.06 -27.39 1.34
C ARG A 62 -7.75 -27.16 2.10
N LEU A 63 -7.82 -26.89 3.41
CA LEU A 63 -6.62 -26.62 4.21
C LEU A 63 -5.66 -27.81 4.33
N GLU A 64 -6.12 -29.02 4.05
CA GLU A 64 -5.27 -30.21 3.95
C GLU A 64 -4.40 -30.18 2.68
N GLU A 65 -4.80 -29.41 1.67
CA GLU A 65 -4.08 -29.23 0.41
C GLU A 65 -3.19 -27.98 0.46
N SER A 66 -2.03 -28.05 -0.19
CA SER A 66 -1.13 -26.89 -0.31
C SER A 66 -1.80 -25.72 -1.04
N SER A 67 -2.68 -25.99 -2.01
CA SER A 67 -3.46 -24.98 -2.73
C SER A 67 -4.32 -24.13 -1.78
N GLY A 68 -5.03 -24.75 -0.84
CA GLY A 68 -5.86 -24.07 0.16
C GLY A 68 -5.05 -23.26 1.16
N GLN A 69 -3.93 -23.80 1.64
CA GLN A 69 -3.02 -23.10 2.55
C GLN A 69 -2.42 -21.84 1.91
N LEU A 70 -1.96 -21.95 0.66
CA LEU A 70 -1.39 -20.84 -0.10
C LEU A 70 -2.44 -19.75 -0.39
N ALA A 71 -3.67 -20.14 -0.74
CA ALA A 71 -4.78 -19.22 -0.96
C ALA A 71 -5.09 -18.40 0.30
N VAL A 72 -5.19 -19.03 1.47
CA VAL A 72 -5.45 -18.35 2.74
C VAL A 72 -4.29 -17.43 3.13
N ALA A 73 -3.05 -17.90 3.00
CA ALA A 73 -1.86 -17.09 3.27
C ALA A 73 -1.78 -15.85 2.36
N GLY A 74 -2.10 -16.02 1.07
CA GLY A 74 -2.15 -14.92 0.10
C GLY A 74 -3.18 -13.84 0.50
N ALA A 75 -4.35 -14.26 0.96
CA ALA A 75 -5.38 -13.33 1.43
C ALA A 75 -4.97 -12.59 2.70
N ILE A 76 -4.40 -13.29 3.68
CA ILE A 76 -3.88 -12.66 4.91
C ILE A 76 -2.83 -11.59 4.56
N ALA A 77 -1.88 -11.93 3.68
CA ALA A 77 -0.84 -10.99 3.26
C ALA A 77 -1.44 -9.74 2.58
N TYR A 78 -2.40 -9.91 1.67
CA TYR A 78 -3.05 -8.79 1.00
C TYR A 78 -3.86 -7.92 1.97
N LEU A 79 -4.63 -8.53 2.88
CA LEU A 79 -5.41 -7.80 3.88
C LEU A 79 -4.52 -7.05 4.87
N ALA A 80 -3.36 -7.62 5.25
CA ALA A 80 -2.38 -6.92 6.08
C ALA A 80 -1.81 -5.68 5.34
N SER A 81 -1.51 -5.80 4.05
CA SER A 81 -1.11 -4.66 3.21
C SER A 81 -2.19 -3.57 3.17
N LEU A 82 -3.46 -3.95 3.01
CA LEU A 82 -4.58 -3.02 3.03
C LEU A 82 -4.77 -2.37 4.41
N ALA A 83 -4.65 -3.13 5.50
CA ALA A 83 -4.77 -2.62 6.86
C ALA A 83 -3.70 -1.56 7.18
N ILE A 84 -2.45 -1.78 6.75
CA ILE A 84 -1.37 -0.78 6.85
C ILE A 84 -1.70 0.50 6.06
N THR A 85 -2.45 0.39 4.96
CA THR A 85 -2.95 1.58 4.25
C THR A 85 -3.89 2.39 5.12
N MET A 86 -4.90 1.73 5.69
CA MET A 86 -5.97 2.39 6.44
C MET A 86 -5.50 2.95 7.78
N VAL A 87 -4.69 2.18 8.53
CA VAL A 87 -4.33 2.52 9.92
C VAL A 87 -3.10 3.42 9.98
N PHE A 88 -2.19 3.35 9.00
CA PHE A 88 -0.95 4.10 9.02
C PHE A 88 -0.87 5.16 7.91
N HIS A 89 -1.04 4.76 6.65
CA HIS A 89 -0.80 5.68 5.51
C HIS A 89 -1.88 6.74 5.37
N VAL A 90 -3.16 6.39 5.47
CA VAL A 90 -4.27 7.35 5.39
C VAL A 90 -4.14 8.42 6.49
N PRO A 91 -3.99 8.07 7.78
CA PRO A 91 -3.77 9.07 8.82
C PRO A 91 -2.49 9.91 8.64
N ALA A 92 -1.40 9.32 8.13
CA ALA A 92 -0.19 10.06 7.84
C ALA A 92 -0.40 11.08 6.71
N ASN A 93 -1.08 10.69 5.64
CA ASN A 93 -1.43 11.55 4.51
C ASN A 93 -2.34 12.70 4.95
N ASP A 94 -3.33 12.39 5.78
CA ASP A 94 -4.26 13.38 6.33
C ASP A 94 -3.57 14.40 7.24
N ARG A 95 -2.59 13.96 8.06
CA ARG A 95 -1.76 14.87 8.85
C ARG A 95 -0.92 15.77 7.96
N LEU A 96 -0.29 15.21 6.93
CA LEU A 96 0.51 16.00 5.98
C LEU A 96 -0.38 17.00 5.23
N ALA A 97 -1.61 16.66 4.87
CA ALA A 97 -2.55 17.56 4.21
C ALA A 97 -2.95 18.76 5.08
N ARG A 98 -2.94 18.61 6.40
CA ARG A 98 -3.34 19.66 7.36
C ARG A 98 -2.23 20.62 7.80
N THR A 99 -0.96 20.38 7.43
CA THR A 99 0.13 21.32 7.80
C THR A 99 -0.11 22.71 7.16
N PRO A 100 -0.19 23.81 7.93
CA PRO A 100 -0.38 25.16 7.38
C PRO A 100 0.68 25.56 6.34
N VAL A 101 0.28 26.35 5.34
CA VAL A 101 1.20 26.95 4.36
C VAL A 101 2.04 28.01 5.10
N GLY A 102 3.37 27.92 5.04
CA GLY A 102 4.28 28.80 5.76
C GLY A 102 4.80 28.29 7.11
N ASP A 103 4.28 27.17 7.62
CA ASP A 103 4.92 26.41 8.72
C ASP A 103 6.20 25.72 8.23
N ASP A 104 7.00 25.18 9.15
CA ASP A 104 8.23 24.46 8.84
C ASP A 104 7.97 23.13 8.09
N HIS A 105 7.84 23.23 6.76
CA HIS A 105 7.69 22.10 5.84
C HIS A 105 8.91 21.18 5.86
N VAL A 106 10.08 21.66 6.32
CA VAL A 106 11.26 20.84 6.53
C VAL A 106 10.98 19.82 7.63
N GLU A 107 10.48 20.28 8.78
CA GLU A 107 10.14 19.39 9.90
C GLU A 107 8.95 18.47 9.58
N ALA A 108 7.94 18.97 8.85
CA ALA A 108 6.81 18.17 8.40
C ALA A 108 7.24 17.04 7.45
N TRP A 109 8.07 17.36 6.45
CA TRP A 109 8.61 16.38 5.51
C TRP A 109 9.52 15.36 6.19
N ALA A 110 10.41 15.80 7.09
CA ALA A 110 11.31 14.91 7.83
C ALA A 110 10.54 13.89 8.69
N ARG A 111 9.44 14.32 9.35
CA ARG A 111 8.56 13.44 10.14
C ARG A 111 7.70 12.51 9.28
N TYR A 112 7.43 12.88 8.03
CA TYR A 112 6.58 12.12 7.12
C TYR A 112 7.34 11.12 6.26
N ALA A 113 8.35 11.57 5.51
CA ALA A 113 8.88 10.84 4.35
C ALA A 113 9.51 9.50 4.72
N ARG A 114 10.37 9.46 5.74
CA ARG A 114 11.07 8.21 6.12
C ARG A 114 10.12 7.18 6.72
N PRO A 115 9.28 7.48 7.74
CA PRO A 115 8.32 6.52 8.26
C PRO A 115 7.31 6.06 7.20
N TRP A 116 6.83 6.98 6.36
CA TRP A 116 5.90 6.65 5.28
C TRP A 116 6.52 5.66 4.29
N THR A 117 7.76 5.90 3.87
CA THR A 117 8.48 5.03 2.92
C THR A 117 8.75 3.64 3.50
N LEU A 118 9.14 3.55 4.78
CA LEU A 118 9.33 2.27 5.47
C LEU A 118 8.03 1.47 5.57
N GLY A 119 6.92 2.12 5.97
CA GLY A 119 5.60 1.49 5.96
C GLY A 119 5.20 1.03 4.56
N ASN A 120 5.56 1.79 3.53
CA ASN A 120 5.24 1.45 2.16
C ASN A 120 6.05 0.25 1.64
N HIS A 121 7.32 0.07 2.05
CA HIS A 121 8.09 -1.12 1.71
C HIS A 121 7.40 -2.40 2.21
N VAL A 122 6.96 -2.39 3.48
CA VAL A 122 6.23 -3.53 4.08
C VAL A 122 4.95 -3.79 3.30
N ARG A 123 4.17 -2.74 3.02
CA ARG A 123 2.91 -2.83 2.30
C ARG A 123 3.09 -3.36 0.86
N ALA A 124 4.12 -2.91 0.16
CA ALA A 124 4.48 -3.37 -1.18
C ALA A 124 4.89 -4.84 -1.16
N GLY A 125 5.79 -5.22 -0.24
CA GLY A 125 6.25 -6.61 -0.08
C GLY A 125 5.09 -7.56 0.19
N LEU A 126 4.18 -7.20 1.10
CA LEU A 126 2.98 -7.98 1.40
C LEU A 126 2.06 -8.15 0.18
N ALA A 127 1.82 -7.08 -0.58
CA ALA A 127 0.98 -7.15 -1.78
C ALA A 127 1.61 -7.98 -2.91
N ILE A 128 2.94 -7.94 -3.06
CA ILE A 128 3.68 -8.76 -4.03
C ILE A 128 3.67 -10.22 -3.59
N ALA A 129 3.95 -10.49 -2.30
CA ALA A 129 3.90 -11.84 -1.74
C ALA A 129 2.51 -12.45 -1.89
N ALA A 130 1.44 -11.68 -1.61
CA ALA A 130 0.07 -12.12 -1.84
C ALA A 130 -0.17 -12.55 -3.29
N ALA A 131 0.28 -11.76 -4.26
CA ALA A 131 0.16 -12.11 -5.68
C ALA A 131 0.91 -13.41 -6.01
N ALA A 132 2.14 -13.58 -5.50
CA ALA A 132 2.92 -14.80 -5.70
C ALA A 132 2.24 -16.03 -5.07
N LEU A 133 1.69 -15.89 -3.85
CA LEU A 133 0.98 -16.95 -3.15
C LEU A 133 -0.31 -17.37 -3.88
N PHE A 134 -1.07 -16.42 -4.41
CA PHE A 134 -2.24 -16.73 -5.23
C PHE A 134 -1.87 -17.44 -6.53
N VAL A 135 -0.79 -17.03 -7.19
CA VAL A 135 -0.29 -17.75 -8.39
C VAL A 135 0.17 -19.16 -8.03
N ALA A 136 0.91 -19.33 -6.92
CA ALA A 136 1.34 -20.63 -6.45
C ALA A 136 0.14 -21.53 -6.12
N ALA A 137 -0.91 -21.00 -5.48
CA ALA A 137 -2.14 -21.74 -5.19
C ALA A 137 -2.87 -22.24 -6.44
N LEU A 138 -2.75 -21.53 -7.57
CA LEU A 138 -3.37 -21.94 -8.85
C LEU A 138 -2.65 -23.10 -9.53
N VAL A 139 -1.38 -23.33 -9.22
CA VAL A 139 -0.53 -24.34 -9.86
C VAL A 139 -0.13 -25.48 -8.91
N ALA A 140 -0.59 -25.43 -7.66
CA ALA A 140 -0.33 -26.40 -6.61
C ALA A 140 -1.38 -27.52 -6.56
#